data_AF-Q3Z9R8-F1
#
_entry.id   AF-Q3Z9R8-F1
#
_cell.length_a   1.000
_cell.length_b   1.000
_cell.length_c   1.000
_cell.angle_alpha   90.00
_cell.angle_beta   90.00
_cell.angle_gamma   90.00
#
_symmetry.space_group_name_H-M   'P 1'
#
loop_
_entity.id
_entity.type
_entity.pdbx_description
1 polymer ?
#
loop_
_entity_poly.entity_id
_entity_poly.type
_entity_poly.pdbx_seq_one_letter_code
_entity_poly.pdbx_strand_id
1 'polypeptide(L)'
;MKKFIIAVSMFVMSVLIGPGTILASDITDAIYRADIRATNSSYTAMKVSAPFTWSTQSLLDGYYINSGFTNLALRDSIGNDIPFMPGQGSDPWIMWIDQIAQNSVLNYSLYTGGETAMGGKLAYFPDTAGMSVVDSASLELGSDFEIELSGYINTSSGTSKLIIDKGGAYICYPNNAGEIVALIGSAANISQATYYSATTSRVYGANWYGQTFIPISDIYVNSITLWCQKILAPSGNFNVYIYAVSGGVPTGTALATGSISASTISGSAGAQTFYLSQSAKLSSGTSYALAFSCPTGDASNYIKVWSENSDAYASGTKCSSSDSGVTWSADSYDYYFVVGGYTPAVTLTATGIISSDHTVKTVLSGGTFSLYVDNILADSAAYAGSITDNANNWVIGANGSMPYLYYAKITIGGVLKGSWEWQYATTFTDLSGNSNDATPSFRTTTTDADVSAAIISYNAYNLSALVVSGDDKGIQIIDDDEISDTPAGFFGALDPDRLEFLSPINEIISEAGIPLEFVWYPFIFGGGAAITMISFGVTRKLLPCIIAGGIWTGFLSAALGADLWTVLPFVVVAATELVNRKTVSL
;
A
#
# COMPACT_ATOMS: atom_id res chain seq x y z
N MET A 1 43.89 -26.74 -22.20
CA MET A 1 44.23 -25.70 -21.17
C MET A 1 43.37 -24.45 -21.26
N LYS A 2 43.28 -23.72 -22.40
CA LYS A 2 42.46 -22.48 -22.48
C LYS A 2 40.99 -22.66 -22.05
N LYS A 3 40.31 -23.73 -22.46
CA LYS A 3 38.91 -24.02 -22.07
C LYS A 3 38.74 -24.34 -20.58
N PHE A 4 39.76 -24.93 -19.94
CA PHE A 4 39.76 -25.26 -18.52
C PHE A 4 40.01 -24.01 -17.66
N ILE A 5 40.90 -23.12 -18.12
CA ILE A 5 41.15 -21.82 -17.48
C ILE A 5 39.88 -20.96 -17.55
N ILE A 6 39.18 -20.91 -18.70
CA ILE A 6 37.92 -20.14 -18.82
C ILE A 6 36.83 -20.69 -17.89
N ALA A 7 36.64 -22.02 -17.82
CA ALA A 7 35.64 -22.62 -16.94
C ALA A 7 35.94 -22.39 -15.45
N VAL A 8 37.21 -22.49 -15.04
CA VAL A 8 37.62 -22.22 -13.66
C VAL A 8 37.54 -20.72 -13.34
N SER A 9 37.87 -19.84 -14.28
CA SER A 9 37.69 -18.39 -14.11
C SER A 9 36.21 -18.01 -13.99
N MET A 10 35.32 -18.60 -14.78
CA MET A 10 33.87 -18.36 -14.65
C MET A 10 33.30 -18.92 -13.35
N PHE A 11 33.78 -20.08 -12.88
CA PHE A 11 33.37 -20.65 -11.59
C PHE A 11 33.88 -19.81 -10.40
N VAL A 12 35.10 -19.28 -10.46
CA VAL A 12 35.63 -18.38 -9.43
C VAL A 12 34.93 -17.02 -9.44
N MET A 13 34.55 -16.50 -10.62
CA MET A 13 33.74 -15.28 -10.72
C MET A 13 32.30 -15.49 -10.21
N SER A 14 31.69 -16.66 -10.45
CA SER A 14 30.35 -16.97 -9.94
C SER A 14 30.31 -17.22 -8.42
N VAL A 15 31.44 -17.59 -7.81
CA VAL A 15 31.54 -17.77 -6.34
C VAL A 15 31.90 -16.47 -5.63
N LEU A 16 32.61 -15.55 -6.30
CA LEU A 16 32.94 -14.22 -5.76
C LEU A 16 31.78 -13.22 -5.86
N ILE A 17 30.88 -13.41 -6.82
CA ILE A 17 29.59 -12.71 -6.88
C ILE A 17 28.55 -13.63 -6.21
N GLY A 18 28.74 -13.90 -4.91
CA GLY A 18 27.61 -14.36 -4.10
C GLY A 18 26.50 -13.32 -4.14
N PRO A 19 25.22 -13.69 -3.90
CA PRO A 19 24.14 -12.70 -3.80
C PRO A 19 24.61 -11.61 -2.84
N GLY A 20 24.76 -10.39 -3.35
CA GLY A 20 25.29 -9.28 -2.57
C GLY A 20 24.54 -9.24 -1.26
N THR A 21 25.25 -9.26 -0.13
CA THR A 21 24.62 -9.09 1.16
C THR A 21 23.79 -7.82 1.10
N ILE A 22 22.46 -7.96 1.13
CA ILE A 22 21.55 -6.83 1.18
C ILE A 22 21.84 -6.20 2.54
N LEU A 23 22.63 -5.11 2.53
CA LEU A 23 22.88 -4.34 3.73
C LEU A 23 21.53 -3.78 4.15
N ALA A 24 21.15 -4.02 5.40
CA ALA A 24 19.97 -3.40 5.95
C ALA A 24 20.11 -1.87 5.88
N SER A 25 18.98 -1.18 5.78
CA SER A 25 18.86 0.29 5.67
C SER A 25 19.79 1.09 6.61
N ASP A 26 20.27 2.25 6.18
CA ASP A 26 21.01 3.12 7.10
C ASP A 26 20.03 3.95 7.94
N ILE A 27 19.79 3.53 9.19
CA ILE A 27 18.89 4.23 10.13
C ILE A 27 19.63 5.13 11.12
N THR A 28 20.92 5.41 10.87
CA THR A 28 21.78 6.13 11.83
C THR A 28 21.21 7.50 12.19
N ASP A 29 20.65 8.20 11.20
CA ASP A 29 20.11 9.55 11.35
C ASP A 29 18.57 9.59 11.45
N ALA A 30 17.90 8.44 11.65
CA ALA A 30 16.46 8.41 11.82
C ALA A 30 16.05 9.23 13.06
N ILE A 31 15.14 10.17 12.90
CA ILE A 31 14.72 11.07 13.99
C ILE A 31 13.58 10.44 14.78
N TYR A 32 12.67 9.74 14.11
CA TYR A 32 11.49 9.14 14.73
C TYR A 32 11.39 7.64 14.45
N ARG A 33 10.62 6.95 15.31
CA ARG A 33 10.28 5.55 15.15
C ARG A 33 8.80 5.32 15.47
N ALA A 34 8.07 4.71 14.54
CA ALA A 34 6.78 4.11 14.82
C ALA A 34 6.94 2.62 15.11
N ASP A 35 6.26 2.15 16.14
CA ASP A 35 6.12 0.73 16.40
C ASP A 35 4.78 0.27 15.80
N ILE A 36 4.85 -0.71 14.90
CA ILE A 36 3.71 -1.28 14.18
C ILE A 36 3.51 -2.71 14.66
N ARG A 37 2.28 -3.06 14.98
CA ARG A 37 1.91 -4.38 15.49
C ARG A 37 1.05 -5.12 14.48
N ALA A 38 1.51 -6.28 14.04
CA ALA A 38 0.70 -7.25 13.31
C ALA A 38 0.13 -8.29 14.27
N THR A 39 -1.16 -8.62 14.14
CA THR A 39 -1.87 -9.61 14.96
C THR A 39 -2.56 -10.62 14.06
N ASN A 40 -2.52 -11.90 14.45
CA ASN A 40 -3.17 -13.00 13.75
C ASN A 40 -4.06 -13.81 14.71
N SER A 41 -5.30 -14.11 14.30
CA SER A 41 -6.33 -14.70 15.17
C SER A 41 -6.71 -16.16 14.87
N SER A 42 -6.24 -16.80 13.79
CA SER A 42 -6.83 -18.09 13.35
C SER A 42 -5.85 -19.23 13.05
N TYR A 43 -4.91 -19.10 12.11
CA TYR A 43 -3.97 -20.13 11.66
C TYR A 43 -2.62 -19.50 11.35
N THR A 44 -1.56 -20.28 11.10
CA THR A 44 -0.28 -19.68 10.70
C THR A 44 -0.38 -19.10 9.29
N ALA A 45 -0.42 -17.79 9.19
CA ALA A 45 -0.48 -17.07 7.93
C ALA A 45 0.93 -16.83 7.38
N MET A 46 1.09 -16.88 6.06
CA MET A 46 2.36 -16.69 5.36
C MET A 46 2.18 -15.69 4.23
N LYS A 47 3.22 -14.91 3.94
CA LYS A 47 3.32 -14.06 2.74
C LYS A 47 2.13 -13.09 2.64
N VAL A 48 1.91 -12.34 3.71
CA VAL A 48 0.73 -11.49 3.90
C VAL A 48 1.06 -10.03 3.59
N SER A 49 0.27 -9.41 2.73
CA SER A 49 0.25 -7.95 2.58
C SER A 49 -0.81 -7.39 3.52
N ALA A 50 -0.39 -6.70 4.58
CA ALA A 50 -1.27 -6.19 5.63
C ALA A 50 -1.39 -4.66 5.56
N PRO A 51 -2.60 -4.12 5.27
CA PRO A 51 -2.81 -2.69 5.31
C PRO A 51 -2.94 -2.17 6.75
N PHE A 52 -2.55 -0.91 6.96
CA PHE A 52 -2.79 -0.17 8.19
C PHE A 52 -2.98 1.32 7.90
N THR A 53 -3.71 2.03 8.76
CA THR A 53 -4.08 3.42 8.52
C THR A 53 -3.04 4.38 9.10
N TRP A 54 -2.50 5.26 8.25
CA TRP A 54 -1.66 6.40 8.65
C TRP A 54 -1.76 7.51 7.59
N SER A 55 -1.86 8.77 8.01
CA SER A 55 -1.89 9.91 7.10
C SER A 55 -0.50 10.22 6.56
N THR A 56 -0.22 9.78 5.33
CA THR A 56 1.03 10.14 4.62
C THR A 56 1.16 11.64 4.44
N GLN A 57 0.05 12.33 4.12
CA GLN A 57 0.06 13.77 3.93
C GLN A 57 0.47 14.51 5.22
N SER A 58 -0.05 14.08 6.38
CA SER A 58 0.33 14.70 7.66
C SER A 58 1.81 14.46 8.01
N LEU A 59 2.38 13.32 7.60
CA LEU A 59 3.80 13.06 7.77
C LEU A 59 4.67 13.97 6.88
N LEU A 60 4.23 14.23 5.65
CA LEU A 60 4.89 15.16 4.72
C LEU A 60 4.80 16.60 5.22
N ASP A 61 3.59 17.04 5.59
CA ASP A 61 3.33 18.41 6.07
C ASP A 61 4.11 18.70 7.36
N GLY A 62 4.29 17.70 8.22
CA GLY A 62 5.09 17.78 9.44
C GLY A 62 6.58 17.51 9.25
N TYR A 63 7.07 17.35 8.02
CA TYR A 63 8.47 17.03 7.70
C TYR A 63 9.01 15.77 8.41
N TYR A 64 8.13 14.86 8.82
CA TYR A 64 8.49 13.57 9.40
C TYR A 64 9.03 12.60 8.34
N ILE A 65 8.61 12.80 7.09
CA ILE A 65 9.09 12.09 5.91
C ILE A 65 9.30 13.12 4.80
N ASN A 66 10.26 12.88 3.91
CA ASN A 66 10.48 13.75 2.76
C ASN A 66 9.60 13.33 1.57
N SER A 67 9.40 14.23 0.60
CA SER A 67 8.56 13.99 -0.57
C SER A 67 9.11 12.91 -1.52
N GLY A 68 10.40 12.59 -1.41
CA GLY A 68 11.03 11.49 -2.14
C GLY A 68 10.92 10.14 -1.43
N PHE A 69 10.37 10.10 -0.21
CA PHE A 69 10.27 8.92 0.64
C PHE A 69 11.61 8.22 0.91
N THR A 70 12.74 8.93 0.74
CA THR A 70 14.08 8.34 0.87
C THR A 70 14.52 8.18 2.31
N ASN A 71 13.90 8.92 3.24
CA ASN A 71 14.20 8.89 4.67
C ASN A 71 13.23 7.97 5.45
N LEU A 72 12.97 6.80 4.88
CA LEU A 72 12.05 5.80 5.43
C LEU A 72 12.67 4.40 5.37
N ALA A 73 12.50 3.64 6.46
CA ALA A 73 12.81 2.21 6.48
C ALA A 73 11.90 1.46 7.43
N LEU A 74 11.27 0.37 6.96
CA LEU A 74 10.48 -0.52 7.80
C LEU A 74 11.24 -1.82 8.07
N ARG A 75 11.36 -2.18 9.35
CA ARG A 75 12.13 -3.34 9.80
C ARG A 75 11.32 -4.33 10.63
N ASP A 76 11.68 -5.60 10.49
CA ASP A 76 11.24 -6.65 11.40
C ASP A 76 11.99 -6.60 12.75
N SER A 77 11.59 -7.47 13.68
CA SER A 77 12.17 -7.54 15.02
C SER A 77 13.65 -7.97 15.07
N ILE A 78 14.20 -8.51 13.98
CA ILE A 78 15.62 -8.90 13.87
C ILE A 78 16.44 -7.89 13.06
N GLY A 79 15.81 -6.80 12.61
CA GLY A 79 16.46 -5.68 11.93
C GLY A 79 16.56 -5.82 10.42
N ASN A 80 15.90 -6.82 9.81
CA ASN A 80 15.84 -6.90 8.34
C ASN A 80 14.81 -5.91 7.81
N ASP A 81 15.12 -5.30 6.66
CA ASP A 81 14.16 -4.47 5.96
C ASP A 81 13.10 -5.34 5.29
N ILE A 82 11.85 -4.93 5.46
CA ILE A 82 10.69 -5.57 4.85
C ILE A 82 10.09 -4.65 3.78
N PRO A 83 9.52 -5.23 2.69
CA PRO A 83 8.78 -4.46 1.69
C PRO A 83 7.61 -3.70 2.31
N PHE A 84 7.44 -2.44 1.93
CA PHE A 84 6.32 -1.60 2.39
C PHE A 84 5.96 -0.53 1.37
N MET A 85 4.77 0.05 1.54
CA MET A 85 4.21 1.08 0.68
C MET A 85 3.51 2.15 1.53
N PRO A 86 3.95 3.41 1.47
CA PRO A 86 3.18 4.52 1.99
C PRO A 86 1.81 4.63 1.30
N GLY A 87 0.77 4.93 2.07
CA GLY A 87 -0.59 5.10 1.54
C GLY A 87 -0.70 6.37 0.68
N GLN A 88 -1.58 6.37 -0.33
CA GLN A 88 -1.82 7.51 -1.23
C GLN A 88 -3.28 7.99 -1.08
N GLY A 89 -3.47 9.27 -0.71
CA GLY A 89 -4.81 9.80 -0.48
C GLY A 89 -5.57 9.04 0.61
N SER A 90 -6.65 8.34 0.24
CA SER A 90 -7.42 7.48 1.15
C SER A 90 -6.90 6.04 1.25
N ASP A 91 -5.97 5.64 0.37
CA ASP A 91 -5.43 4.29 0.37
C ASP A 91 -4.50 4.07 1.57
N PRO A 92 -4.54 2.89 2.20
CA PRO A 92 -3.79 2.63 3.42
C PRO A 92 -2.30 2.46 3.14
N TRP A 93 -1.49 2.58 4.19
CA TRP A 93 -0.14 2.04 4.17
C TRP A 93 -0.22 0.52 4.11
N ILE A 94 0.77 -0.12 3.48
CA ILE A 94 0.82 -1.59 3.37
C ILE A 94 2.21 -2.05 3.74
N MET A 95 2.28 -3.16 4.46
CA MET A 95 3.54 -3.83 4.81
C MET A 95 3.49 -5.32 4.49
N TRP A 96 4.65 -5.88 4.22
CA TRP A 96 4.83 -7.31 4.03
C TRP A 96 5.12 -8.04 5.34
N ILE A 97 4.42 -9.15 5.56
CA ILE A 97 4.63 -10.06 6.68
C ILE A 97 4.96 -11.43 6.11
N ASP A 98 6.20 -11.87 6.31
CA ASP A 98 6.66 -13.14 5.73
C ASP A 98 5.94 -14.35 6.32
N GLN A 99 5.78 -14.36 7.65
CA GLN A 99 5.02 -15.37 8.38
C GLN A 99 4.58 -14.79 9.72
N ILE A 100 3.35 -15.11 10.14
CA ILE A 100 2.86 -14.84 11.49
C ILE A 100 2.10 -16.06 12.01
N ALA A 101 2.55 -16.61 13.14
CA ALA A 101 1.96 -17.81 13.72
C ALA A 101 0.50 -17.58 14.16
N GLN A 102 -0.25 -18.66 14.27
CA GLN A 102 -1.60 -18.63 14.85
C GLN A 102 -1.60 -17.97 16.23
N ASN A 103 -2.59 -17.10 16.50
CA ASN A 103 -2.77 -16.44 17.80
C ASN A 103 -1.53 -15.70 18.28
N SER A 104 -0.76 -15.13 17.35
CA SER A 104 0.51 -14.46 17.66
C SER A 104 0.50 -13.00 17.25
N VAL A 105 1.53 -12.31 17.74
CA VAL A 105 1.77 -10.89 17.49
C VAL A 105 3.22 -10.72 17.06
N LEU A 106 3.43 -9.93 16.01
CA LEU A 106 4.74 -9.46 15.59
C LEU A 106 4.81 -7.94 15.70
N ASN A 107 5.95 -7.42 16.11
CA ASN A 107 6.20 -5.98 16.15
C ASN A 107 7.28 -5.63 15.11
N TYR A 108 7.06 -4.51 14.45
CA TYR A 108 7.89 -3.93 13.41
C TYR A 108 8.20 -2.49 13.79
N SER A 109 9.29 -1.95 13.26
CA SER A 109 9.70 -0.57 13.49
C SER A 109 9.83 0.17 12.17
N LEU A 110 9.02 1.22 11.97
CA LEU A 110 9.19 2.18 10.88
C LEU A 110 10.05 3.33 11.38
N TYR A 111 11.19 3.54 10.75
CA TYR A 111 12.09 4.66 10.98
C TYR A 111 11.80 5.76 9.97
N THR A 112 11.76 7.00 10.45
CA THR A 112 11.43 8.18 9.62
C THR A 112 12.31 9.38 9.99
N GLY A 113 12.36 10.38 9.10
CA GLY A 113 13.08 11.63 9.30
C GLY A 113 14.57 11.54 9.04
N GLY A 114 15.30 12.62 9.29
CA GLY A 114 16.73 12.71 8.99
C GLY A 114 17.02 12.97 7.51
N GLU A 115 18.28 13.28 7.22
CA GLU A 115 18.78 13.68 5.90
C GLU A 115 19.35 12.49 5.11
N THR A 116 19.81 11.45 5.81
CA THR A 116 20.40 10.27 5.18
C THR A 116 19.32 9.42 4.52
N ALA A 117 19.50 9.10 3.24
CA ALA A 117 18.64 8.17 2.54
C ALA A 117 18.77 6.78 3.17
N MET A 118 17.70 6.32 3.83
CA MET A 118 17.74 5.07 4.59
C MET A 118 17.78 3.85 3.68
N GLY A 119 17.25 3.94 2.45
CA GLY A 119 17.25 2.83 1.50
C GLY A 119 16.24 1.73 1.84
N GLY A 120 15.13 2.08 2.50
CA GLY A 120 14.04 1.15 2.79
C GLY A 120 13.50 0.47 1.52
N LYS A 121 12.93 -0.73 1.69
CA LYS A 121 12.34 -1.52 0.59
C LYS A 121 10.96 -0.99 0.18
N LEU A 122 10.91 0.22 -0.35
CA LEU A 122 9.70 0.75 -0.98
C LEU A 122 9.29 -0.14 -2.14
N ALA A 123 8.01 -0.53 -2.17
CA ALA A 123 7.44 -1.34 -3.24
C ALA A 123 6.00 -0.92 -3.51
N TYR A 124 5.53 -1.18 -4.73
CA TYR A 124 4.13 -1.06 -5.09
C TYR A 124 3.39 -2.35 -4.73
N PHE A 125 2.26 -2.25 -4.01
CA PHE A 125 1.43 -3.38 -3.61
C PHE A 125 0.11 -3.38 -4.39
N PRO A 126 0.05 -4.09 -5.53
CA PRO A 126 -1.13 -4.11 -6.37
C PRO A 126 -2.32 -4.80 -5.69
N ASP A 127 -3.51 -4.29 -5.98
CA ASP A 127 -4.74 -5.06 -5.83
C ASP A 127 -4.92 -6.05 -7.00
N THR A 128 -6.06 -6.71 -7.05
CA THR A 128 -6.46 -7.70 -8.05
C THR A 128 -6.35 -7.16 -9.49
N ALA A 129 -6.60 -5.88 -9.72
CA ALA A 129 -6.48 -5.29 -11.06
C ALA A 129 -5.03 -5.08 -11.52
N GLY A 130 -4.06 -5.01 -10.61
CA GLY A 130 -2.68 -4.66 -10.93
C GLY A 130 -2.52 -3.19 -11.35
N MET A 131 -1.50 -2.92 -12.16
CA MET A 131 -1.22 -1.62 -12.76
C MET A 131 -1.49 -1.68 -14.26
N SER A 132 -2.20 -0.70 -14.82
CA SER A 132 -2.48 -0.62 -16.25
C SER A 132 -1.71 0.49 -16.95
N VAL A 133 -1.15 0.23 -18.12
CA VAL A 133 -0.56 1.27 -18.98
C VAL A 133 -1.37 1.34 -20.27
N VAL A 134 -1.81 2.55 -20.63
CA VAL A 134 -2.61 2.76 -21.84
C VAL A 134 -1.81 2.34 -23.07
N ASP A 135 -2.50 1.74 -24.02
CA ASP A 135 -1.94 1.39 -25.31
C ASP A 135 -1.25 2.60 -25.99
N SER A 136 -0.07 2.37 -26.57
CA SER A 136 0.80 3.42 -27.09
C SER A 136 1.72 2.87 -28.15
N ALA A 137 1.81 3.57 -29.28
CA ALA A 137 2.70 3.20 -30.39
C ALA A 137 4.17 3.07 -29.98
N SER A 138 4.59 3.72 -28.89
CA SER A 138 5.96 3.63 -28.37
C SER A 138 6.24 2.36 -27.56
N LEU A 139 5.20 1.63 -27.14
CA LEU A 139 5.28 0.36 -26.41
C LEU A 139 5.05 -0.87 -27.30
N GLU A 140 4.94 -0.69 -28.61
CA GLU A 140 4.77 -1.80 -29.54
C GLU A 140 6.06 -2.61 -29.69
N LEU A 141 6.03 -3.85 -29.18
CA LEU A 141 7.23 -4.67 -28.98
C LEU A 141 7.99 -5.03 -30.28
N GLY A 142 7.29 -5.12 -31.41
CA GLY A 142 7.91 -5.45 -32.70
C GLY A 142 8.65 -6.79 -32.67
N SER A 143 9.92 -6.80 -33.10
CA SER A 143 10.75 -8.02 -33.19
C SER A 143 12.05 -7.96 -32.38
N ASP A 144 12.22 -6.89 -31.59
CA ASP A 144 13.40 -6.69 -30.75
C ASP A 144 12.99 -5.94 -29.47
N PHE A 145 12.88 -6.66 -28.36
CA PHE A 145 12.45 -6.08 -27.09
C PHE A 145 13.04 -6.81 -25.89
N GLU A 146 13.01 -6.12 -24.76
CA GLU A 146 13.27 -6.65 -23.42
C GLU A 146 12.18 -6.14 -22.48
N ILE A 147 11.59 -7.05 -21.69
CA ILE A 147 10.65 -6.71 -20.62
C ILE A 147 11.25 -7.26 -19.33
N GLU A 148 11.38 -6.44 -18.30
CA GLU A 148 11.93 -6.82 -17.00
C GLU A 148 11.04 -6.33 -15.85
N LEU A 149 10.70 -7.23 -14.93
CA LEU A 149 9.94 -6.92 -13.72
C LEU A 149 10.67 -7.50 -12.51
N SER A 150 10.65 -6.77 -11.39
CA SER A 150 11.27 -7.19 -10.13
C SER A 150 10.31 -7.03 -8.97
N GLY A 151 10.23 -8.04 -8.11
CA GLY A 151 9.35 -8.07 -6.95
C GLY A 151 9.08 -9.49 -6.49
N TYR A 152 8.12 -9.67 -5.60
CA TYR A 152 7.71 -11.01 -5.17
C TYR A 152 6.87 -11.66 -6.26
N ILE A 153 7.25 -12.85 -6.72
CA ILE A 153 6.45 -13.62 -7.66
C ILE A 153 5.76 -14.76 -6.91
N ASN A 154 4.45 -14.83 -7.04
CA ASN A 154 3.63 -15.80 -6.34
C ASN A 154 3.25 -16.97 -7.26
N THR A 155 4.01 -18.06 -7.18
CA THR A 155 3.77 -19.31 -7.95
C THR A 155 2.79 -20.28 -7.29
N SER A 156 2.15 -19.89 -6.18
CA SER A 156 1.10 -20.72 -5.56
C SER A 156 -0.14 -20.85 -6.45
N SER A 157 -1.06 -21.75 -6.09
CA SER A 157 -2.34 -21.86 -6.79
C SER A 157 -3.14 -20.55 -6.76
N GLY A 158 -3.72 -20.12 -7.89
CA GLY A 158 -4.61 -18.95 -7.94
C GLY A 158 -5.21 -18.69 -9.32
N THR A 159 -6.27 -17.88 -9.40
CA THR A 159 -6.98 -17.57 -10.66
C THR A 159 -6.34 -16.47 -11.45
N SER A 160 -6.00 -16.78 -12.71
CA SER A 160 -5.52 -15.82 -13.72
C SER A 160 -4.45 -14.84 -13.23
N LYS A 161 -3.48 -15.34 -12.46
CA LYS A 161 -2.30 -14.55 -12.09
C LYS A 161 -1.61 -14.05 -13.37
N LEU A 162 -1.29 -12.76 -13.44
CA LEU A 162 -0.58 -12.16 -14.57
C LEU A 162 0.59 -11.33 -14.05
N ILE A 163 1.83 -11.72 -14.38
CA ILE A 163 3.00 -10.85 -14.12
C ILE A 163 2.91 -9.65 -15.05
N ILE A 164 2.67 -9.91 -16.35
CA ILE A 164 2.40 -8.88 -17.35
C ILE A 164 1.60 -9.46 -18.53
N ASP A 165 0.69 -8.69 -19.12
CA ASP A 165 -0.12 -9.04 -20.30
C ASP A 165 -0.30 -7.83 -21.24
N LYS A 166 -0.19 -8.06 -22.56
CA LYS A 166 -0.53 -7.13 -23.65
C LYS A 166 -1.71 -7.67 -24.46
N GLY A 167 -2.84 -7.86 -23.78
CA GLY A 167 -4.07 -8.39 -24.38
C GLY A 167 -3.87 -9.67 -25.19
N GLY A 168 -2.99 -10.55 -24.74
CA GLY A 168 -2.68 -11.82 -25.38
C GLY A 168 -1.65 -11.81 -26.50
N ALA A 169 -1.18 -10.64 -26.95
CA ALA A 169 -0.07 -10.58 -27.91
C ALA A 169 1.25 -11.06 -27.27
N TYR A 170 1.44 -10.69 -26.01
CA TYR A 170 2.50 -11.17 -25.13
C TYR A 170 1.96 -11.33 -23.71
N ILE A 171 2.35 -12.41 -23.04
CA ILE A 171 1.93 -12.70 -21.66
C ILE A 171 3.09 -13.33 -20.91
N CYS A 172 3.25 -12.93 -19.65
CA CYS A 172 4.06 -13.65 -18.68
C CYS A 172 3.23 -13.89 -17.41
N TYR A 173 3.18 -15.13 -16.93
CA TYR A 173 2.41 -15.50 -15.75
C TYR A 173 3.02 -16.68 -14.99
N PRO A 174 2.82 -16.76 -13.67
CA PRO A 174 3.15 -17.95 -12.91
C PRO A 174 2.00 -18.96 -13.01
N ASN A 175 2.30 -20.25 -12.99
CA ASN A 175 1.29 -21.30 -12.93
C ASN A 175 1.39 -22.11 -11.63
N ASN A 176 0.39 -22.98 -11.40
CA ASN A 176 0.27 -23.76 -10.17
C ASN A 176 1.31 -24.90 -10.05
N ALA A 177 2.14 -25.11 -11.07
CA ALA A 177 3.22 -26.10 -11.06
C ALA A 177 4.54 -25.53 -10.54
N GLY A 178 4.55 -24.29 -10.03
CA GLY A 178 5.80 -23.63 -9.64
C GLY A 178 6.61 -23.21 -10.86
N GLU A 179 5.95 -22.81 -11.94
CA GLU A 179 6.60 -22.40 -13.18
C GLU A 179 6.25 -20.95 -13.52
N ILE A 180 7.14 -20.28 -14.24
CA ILE A 180 6.88 -19.01 -14.89
C ILE A 180 6.83 -19.26 -16.40
N VAL A 181 5.72 -18.91 -17.02
CA VAL A 181 5.46 -19.13 -18.44
C VAL A 181 5.44 -17.78 -19.14
N ALA A 182 6.24 -17.65 -20.20
CA ALA A 182 6.19 -16.51 -21.11
C ALA A 182 5.74 -16.97 -22.49
N LEU A 183 4.78 -16.26 -23.08
CA LEU A 183 4.14 -16.65 -24.33
C LEU A 183 4.01 -15.45 -25.25
N ILE A 184 4.33 -15.67 -26.52
CA ILE A 184 3.96 -14.79 -27.62
C ILE A 184 2.86 -15.51 -28.39
N GLY A 185 1.76 -14.81 -28.68
CA GLY A 185 0.63 -15.41 -29.35
C GLY A 185 -0.38 -14.39 -29.83
N SER A 186 -1.60 -14.86 -29.99
CA SER A 186 -2.75 -14.01 -30.28
C SER A 186 -3.93 -14.44 -29.42
N ALA A 187 -4.74 -13.48 -29.00
CA ALA A 187 -6.03 -13.79 -28.40
C ALA A 187 -6.84 -14.71 -29.31
N ALA A 188 -7.43 -15.74 -28.72
CA ALA A 188 -8.20 -16.74 -29.40
C ALA A 188 -9.44 -17.07 -28.58
N ASN A 189 -10.53 -17.36 -29.28
CA ASN A 189 -11.80 -17.67 -28.66
C ASN A 189 -12.52 -18.75 -29.47
N ILE A 190 -13.12 -19.69 -28.75
CA ILE A 190 -14.03 -20.69 -29.28
C ILE A 190 -15.39 -20.33 -28.72
N SER A 191 -16.36 -20.02 -29.57
CA SER A 191 -17.62 -19.51 -29.09
C SER A 191 -18.82 -20.05 -29.83
N GLN A 192 -19.90 -20.15 -29.07
CA GLN A 192 -21.26 -20.03 -29.55
C GLN A 192 -21.85 -18.80 -28.87
N ALA A 193 -21.60 -17.64 -29.49
CA ALA A 193 -22.03 -16.34 -28.97
C ALA A 193 -23.45 -15.96 -29.44
N THR A 194 -24.19 -16.91 -30.01
CA THR A 194 -25.61 -16.77 -30.36
C THR A 194 -26.43 -17.41 -29.24
N TYR A 195 -27.51 -16.76 -28.81
CA TYR A 195 -28.45 -17.33 -27.83
C TYR A 195 -29.89 -17.07 -28.23
N TYR A 196 -30.80 -17.98 -27.83
CA TYR A 196 -32.24 -17.79 -27.96
C TYR A 196 -32.82 -17.36 -26.61
N SER A 197 -33.54 -16.26 -26.56
CA SER A 197 -33.91 -15.58 -25.30
C SER A 197 -34.82 -16.40 -24.37
N ALA A 198 -35.49 -17.45 -24.88
CA ALA A 198 -36.52 -18.19 -24.14
C ALA A 198 -36.06 -19.53 -23.52
N THR A 199 -34.94 -20.13 -23.94
CA THR A 199 -34.51 -21.45 -23.45
C THR A 199 -33.42 -21.31 -22.40
N THR A 200 -33.67 -21.83 -21.20
CA THR A 200 -32.72 -21.71 -20.07
C THR A 200 -32.63 -23.01 -19.28
N SER A 201 -31.48 -23.23 -18.65
CA SER A 201 -31.27 -24.27 -17.66
C SER A 201 -31.11 -23.66 -16.27
N ARG A 202 -31.64 -24.36 -15.26
CA ARG A 202 -31.58 -23.93 -13.85
C ARG A 202 -30.44 -24.69 -13.18
N VAL A 203 -29.32 -24.01 -12.95
CA VAL A 203 -28.13 -24.61 -12.37
C VAL A 203 -28.19 -24.48 -10.85
N TYR A 204 -28.35 -25.62 -10.16
CA TYR A 204 -28.41 -25.70 -8.70
C TYR A 204 -28.18 -27.13 -8.21
N GLY A 205 -27.70 -27.29 -6.98
CA GLY A 205 -27.49 -28.59 -6.35
C GLY A 205 -26.66 -29.53 -7.21
N ALA A 206 -27.17 -30.74 -7.43
CA ALA A 206 -26.54 -31.78 -8.24
C ALA A 206 -26.76 -31.60 -9.77
N ASN A 207 -27.54 -30.59 -10.19
CA ASN A 207 -27.82 -30.34 -11.61
C ASN A 207 -26.66 -29.57 -12.24
N TRP A 208 -25.82 -30.29 -12.97
CA TRP A 208 -24.69 -29.75 -13.70
C TRP A 208 -25.00 -29.79 -15.20
N TYR A 209 -24.43 -28.84 -15.92
CA TYR A 209 -24.64 -28.71 -17.35
C TYR A 209 -23.31 -28.41 -18.03
N GLY A 210 -23.25 -28.66 -19.33
CA GLY A 210 -22.04 -28.46 -20.10
C GLY A 210 -22.28 -28.45 -21.59
N GLN A 211 -21.20 -28.21 -22.33
CA GLN A 211 -21.18 -28.16 -23.79
C GLN A 211 -19.84 -28.74 -24.26
N THR A 212 -19.86 -29.70 -25.18
CA THR A 212 -18.62 -30.12 -25.85
C THR A 212 -18.23 -29.14 -26.94
N PHE A 213 -16.94 -29.07 -27.25
CA PHE A 213 -16.39 -28.26 -28.32
C PHE A 213 -15.06 -28.84 -28.82
N ILE A 214 -14.63 -28.39 -30.00
CA ILE A 214 -13.36 -28.79 -30.61
C ILE A 214 -12.57 -27.52 -30.98
N PRO A 215 -11.39 -27.27 -30.38
CA PRO A 215 -10.49 -26.21 -30.81
C PRO A 215 -10.04 -26.42 -32.26
N ILE A 216 -10.07 -25.36 -33.07
CA ILE A 216 -9.54 -25.38 -34.44
C ILE A 216 -8.01 -25.16 -34.48
N SER A 217 -7.45 -24.60 -33.42
CA SER A 217 -6.01 -24.41 -33.20
C SER A 217 -5.67 -24.78 -31.76
N ASP A 218 -4.39 -25.04 -31.48
CA ASP A 218 -3.92 -25.17 -30.11
C ASP A 218 -4.22 -23.86 -29.36
N ILE A 219 -4.84 -23.96 -28.18
CA ILE A 219 -5.23 -22.80 -27.38
C ILE A 219 -4.90 -23.04 -25.90
N TYR A 220 -4.32 -22.04 -25.26
CA TYR A 220 -4.24 -21.96 -23.79
C TYR A 220 -5.47 -21.21 -23.28
N VAL A 221 -6.44 -21.95 -22.78
CA VAL A 221 -7.69 -21.38 -22.25
C VAL A 221 -7.46 -20.85 -20.85
N ASN A 222 -7.87 -19.60 -20.61
CA ASN A 222 -7.75 -18.94 -19.30
C ASN A 222 -9.09 -18.37 -18.79
N SER A 223 -10.12 -18.37 -19.62
CA SER A 223 -11.42 -17.80 -19.27
C SER A 223 -12.57 -18.53 -19.96
N ILE A 224 -13.73 -18.50 -19.32
CA ILE A 224 -15.00 -18.97 -19.86
C ILE A 224 -16.02 -17.87 -19.63
N THR A 225 -16.81 -17.51 -20.64
CA THR A 225 -17.93 -16.58 -20.51
C THR A 225 -19.23 -17.32 -20.75
N LEU A 226 -20.20 -17.15 -19.85
CA LEU A 226 -21.56 -17.68 -19.98
C LEU A 226 -22.57 -16.54 -19.96
N TRP A 227 -23.68 -16.69 -20.67
CA TRP A 227 -24.82 -15.78 -20.55
C TRP A 227 -25.72 -16.25 -19.43
N CYS A 228 -25.74 -15.52 -18.31
CA CYS A 228 -26.41 -15.97 -17.10
C CYS A 228 -27.04 -14.83 -16.28
N GLN A 229 -27.88 -15.21 -15.31
CA GLN A 229 -28.36 -14.33 -14.25
C GLN A 229 -28.64 -15.13 -12.98
N LYS A 230 -28.56 -14.47 -11.82
CA LYS A 230 -29.03 -15.05 -10.56
C LYS A 230 -30.55 -14.90 -10.41
N ILE A 231 -31.16 -15.88 -9.75
CA ILE A 231 -32.55 -15.82 -9.31
C ILE A 231 -32.54 -15.79 -7.78
N LEU A 232 -33.11 -14.73 -7.21
CA LEU A 232 -33.08 -14.44 -5.77
C LEU A 232 -31.64 -14.33 -5.24
N ALA A 233 -31.29 -15.08 -4.19
CA ALA A 233 -30.04 -14.96 -3.46
C ALA A 233 -29.30 -16.31 -3.34
N PRO A 234 -28.84 -16.90 -4.46
CA PRO A 234 -28.00 -18.10 -4.39
C PRO A 234 -26.71 -17.78 -3.62
N SER A 235 -26.36 -18.67 -2.69
CA SER A 235 -25.13 -18.58 -1.89
C SER A 235 -24.03 -19.46 -2.47
N GLY A 236 -22.81 -19.34 -1.96
CA GLY A 236 -21.66 -20.11 -2.43
C GLY A 236 -21.19 -19.74 -3.83
N ASN A 237 -20.59 -20.68 -4.55
CA ASN A 237 -19.92 -20.42 -5.83
C ASN A 237 -20.71 -20.97 -7.02
N PHE A 238 -20.70 -20.19 -8.10
CA PHE A 238 -21.01 -20.70 -9.43
C PHE A 238 -19.67 -21.04 -10.12
N ASN A 239 -19.50 -22.31 -10.44
CA ASN A 239 -18.24 -22.89 -10.90
C ASN A 239 -18.31 -23.20 -12.40
N VAL A 240 -17.17 -23.11 -13.07
CA VAL A 240 -16.94 -23.56 -14.44
C VAL A 240 -15.74 -24.49 -14.50
N TYR A 241 -15.74 -25.40 -15.46
CA TYR A 241 -14.74 -26.45 -15.60
C TYR A 241 -14.44 -26.69 -17.07
N ILE A 242 -13.22 -27.13 -17.38
CA ILE A 242 -12.86 -27.76 -18.65
C ILE A 242 -12.54 -29.24 -18.38
N TYR A 243 -13.09 -30.15 -19.18
CA TYR A 243 -12.87 -31.59 -19.10
C TYR A 243 -12.39 -32.17 -20.43
N ALA A 244 -11.73 -33.33 -20.35
CA ALA A 244 -11.62 -34.21 -21.51
C ALA A 244 -12.99 -34.81 -21.86
N VAL A 245 -13.14 -35.31 -23.09
CA VAL A 245 -14.39 -35.92 -23.57
C VAL A 245 -14.18 -37.40 -23.94
N SER A 246 -15.14 -38.23 -23.56
CA SER A 246 -15.26 -39.61 -24.03
C SER A 246 -16.73 -39.94 -24.25
N GLY A 247 -17.07 -40.56 -25.39
CA GLY A 247 -18.46 -40.85 -25.75
C GLY A 247 -19.34 -39.60 -25.94
N GLY A 248 -18.74 -38.45 -26.25
CA GLY A 248 -19.46 -37.18 -26.46
C GLY A 248 -19.84 -36.43 -25.17
N VAL A 249 -19.35 -36.87 -24.01
CA VAL A 249 -19.64 -36.25 -22.70
C VAL A 249 -18.36 -36.02 -21.87
N PRO A 250 -18.38 -35.14 -20.85
CA PRO A 250 -17.25 -34.93 -19.95
C PRO A 250 -16.77 -36.23 -19.29
N THR A 251 -15.45 -36.35 -19.11
CA THR A 251 -14.84 -37.48 -18.41
C THR A 251 -13.59 -37.07 -17.64
N GLY A 252 -13.22 -37.89 -16.64
CA GLY A 252 -12.01 -37.71 -15.84
C GLY A 252 -12.07 -36.50 -14.91
N THR A 253 -10.89 -36.05 -14.47
CA THR A 253 -10.73 -34.85 -13.65
C THR A 253 -10.76 -33.60 -14.51
N ALA A 254 -11.20 -32.47 -13.93
CA ALA A 254 -11.18 -31.19 -14.63
C ALA A 254 -9.74 -30.81 -14.99
N LEU A 255 -9.52 -30.40 -16.25
CA LEU A 255 -8.27 -29.87 -16.77
C LEU A 255 -8.02 -28.43 -16.30
N ALA A 256 -9.09 -27.67 -16.08
CA ALA A 256 -9.06 -26.36 -15.47
C ALA A 256 -10.39 -26.05 -14.80
N THR A 257 -10.36 -25.20 -13.78
CA THR A 257 -11.54 -24.80 -13.00
C THR A 257 -11.54 -23.30 -12.77
N GLY A 258 -12.71 -22.67 -12.77
CA GLY A 258 -12.90 -21.27 -12.38
C GLY A 258 -14.18 -21.12 -11.56
N SER A 259 -14.29 -20.06 -10.78
CA SER A 259 -15.49 -19.81 -9.97
C SER A 259 -15.65 -18.34 -9.65
N ILE A 260 -16.90 -17.91 -9.48
CA ILE A 260 -17.25 -16.62 -8.87
C ILE A 260 -18.31 -16.86 -7.79
N SER A 261 -18.42 -15.91 -6.86
CA SER A 261 -19.52 -15.95 -5.90
C SER A 261 -20.86 -15.85 -6.64
N ALA A 262 -21.77 -16.79 -6.42
CA ALA A 262 -23.08 -16.78 -7.06
C ALA A 262 -23.87 -15.50 -6.71
N SER A 263 -23.60 -14.91 -5.55
CA SER A 263 -24.24 -13.68 -5.09
C SER A 263 -23.82 -12.43 -5.87
N THR A 264 -22.66 -12.42 -6.53
CA THR A 264 -22.15 -11.26 -7.28
C THR A 264 -22.67 -11.21 -8.71
N ILE A 265 -23.29 -12.29 -9.20
CA ILE A 265 -23.91 -12.34 -10.53
C ILE A 265 -25.11 -11.38 -10.58
N SER A 266 -25.29 -10.70 -11.70
CA SER A 266 -26.43 -9.78 -11.91
C SER A 266 -27.78 -10.49 -11.82
N GLY A 267 -28.80 -9.79 -11.34
CA GLY A 267 -30.20 -10.25 -11.40
C GLY A 267 -30.81 -10.16 -12.81
N SER A 268 -30.12 -9.48 -13.73
CA SER A 268 -30.47 -9.36 -15.15
C SER A 268 -29.55 -10.22 -16.01
N ALA A 269 -30.10 -10.83 -17.06
CA ALA A 269 -29.34 -11.64 -18.02
C ALA A 269 -28.22 -10.84 -18.68
N GLY A 270 -27.01 -11.38 -18.64
CA GLY A 270 -25.83 -10.79 -19.27
C GLY A 270 -24.67 -11.76 -19.37
N ALA A 271 -23.65 -11.35 -20.11
CA ALA A 271 -22.39 -12.08 -20.20
C ALA A 271 -21.64 -11.98 -18.86
N GLN A 272 -21.24 -13.13 -18.33
CA GLN A 272 -20.44 -13.26 -17.12
C GLN A 272 -19.19 -14.05 -17.45
N THR A 273 -18.02 -13.43 -17.27
CA THR A 273 -16.72 -14.09 -17.47
C THR A 273 -16.24 -14.68 -16.15
N PHE A 274 -15.70 -15.89 -16.26
CA PHE A 274 -15.08 -16.69 -15.22
C PHE A 274 -13.62 -16.86 -15.61
N TYR A 275 -12.74 -16.47 -14.70
CA TYR A 275 -11.30 -16.65 -14.84
C TYR A 275 -10.89 -17.99 -14.26
N LEU A 276 -10.05 -18.73 -14.98
CA LEU A 276 -9.61 -20.06 -14.56
C LEU A 276 -8.45 -19.97 -13.56
N SER A 277 -8.49 -20.83 -12.54
CA SER A 277 -7.44 -21.10 -11.54
C SER A 277 -6.14 -21.65 -12.14
N GLN A 278 -6.21 -22.14 -13.37
CA GLN A 278 -5.06 -22.53 -14.16
C GLN A 278 -5.44 -22.46 -15.63
N SER A 279 -4.52 -22.01 -16.46
CA SER A 279 -4.70 -22.12 -17.90
C SER A 279 -4.58 -23.59 -18.33
N ALA A 280 -5.45 -24.04 -19.23
CA ALA A 280 -5.37 -25.39 -19.81
C ALA A 280 -4.98 -25.31 -21.29
N LYS A 281 -3.95 -26.07 -21.67
CA LYS A 281 -3.63 -26.29 -23.09
C LYS A 281 -4.64 -27.26 -23.69
N LEU A 282 -5.38 -26.79 -24.69
CA LEU A 282 -6.29 -27.61 -25.48
C LEU A 282 -5.71 -27.76 -26.89
N SER A 283 -5.64 -28.99 -27.37
CA SER A 283 -5.06 -29.31 -28.67
C SER A 283 -6.09 -29.17 -29.79
N SER A 284 -5.64 -28.66 -30.94
CA SER A 284 -6.45 -28.60 -32.16
C SER A 284 -7.02 -29.98 -32.51
N GLY A 285 -8.29 -30.03 -32.93
CA GLY A 285 -8.98 -31.24 -33.37
C GLY A 285 -9.35 -32.23 -32.25
N THR A 286 -9.01 -31.93 -31.00
CA THR A 286 -9.37 -32.77 -29.84
C THR A 286 -10.68 -32.26 -29.21
N SER A 287 -11.59 -33.18 -28.85
CA SER A 287 -12.85 -32.79 -28.20
C SER A 287 -12.65 -32.57 -26.70
N TYR A 288 -13.19 -31.45 -26.21
CA TYR A 288 -13.23 -31.06 -24.81
C TYR A 288 -14.65 -30.68 -24.41
N ALA A 289 -14.91 -30.59 -23.12
CA ALA A 289 -16.18 -30.12 -22.60
C ALA A 289 -15.98 -28.98 -21.62
N LEU A 290 -16.78 -27.93 -21.75
CA LEU A 290 -17.03 -27.02 -20.63
C LEU A 290 -18.16 -27.58 -19.78
N ALA A 291 -18.07 -27.43 -18.47
CA ALA A 291 -19.15 -27.74 -17.55
C ALA A 291 -19.31 -26.61 -16.54
N PHE A 292 -20.49 -26.49 -15.94
CA PHE A 292 -20.78 -25.49 -14.92
C PHE A 292 -21.79 -25.96 -13.88
N SER A 293 -21.63 -25.48 -12.65
CA SER A 293 -22.39 -25.96 -11.48
C SER A 293 -22.58 -24.90 -10.41
N CYS A 294 -23.70 -24.97 -9.68
CA CYS A 294 -23.98 -24.13 -8.50
C CYS A 294 -24.42 -25.03 -7.33
N PRO A 295 -23.51 -25.75 -6.66
CA PRO A 295 -23.86 -26.83 -5.74
C PRO A 295 -24.66 -26.38 -4.51
N THR A 296 -24.47 -25.15 -4.08
CA THR A 296 -25.13 -24.52 -2.93
C THR A 296 -26.47 -23.86 -3.27
N GLY A 297 -26.84 -23.80 -4.55
CA GLY A 297 -28.15 -23.35 -4.98
C GLY A 297 -29.25 -24.38 -4.73
N ASP A 298 -30.50 -23.93 -4.80
CA ASP A 298 -31.70 -24.75 -4.70
C ASP A 298 -32.73 -24.40 -5.79
N ALA A 299 -33.88 -25.08 -5.81
CA ALA A 299 -34.91 -24.88 -6.83
C ALA A 299 -35.53 -23.46 -6.88
N SER A 300 -35.34 -22.67 -5.81
CA SER A 300 -35.77 -21.27 -5.69
C SER A 300 -34.60 -20.29 -5.86
N ASN A 301 -33.40 -20.65 -5.39
CA ASN A 301 -32.18 -19.84 -5.43
C ASN A 301 -31.13 -20.47 -6.36
N TYR A 302 -31.11 -20.07 -7.63
CA TYR A 302 -30.29 -20.72 -8.66
C TYR A 302 -29.71 -19.73 -9.68
N ILE A 303 -28.81 -20.22 -10.52
CA ILE A 303 -28.32 -19.50 -11.69
C ILE A 303 -29.05 -19.99 -12.94
N LYS A 304 -29.61 -19.07 -13.73
CA LYS A 304 -30.10 -19.38 -15.07
C LYS A 304 -28.97 -19.24 -16.07
N VAL A 305 -28.81 -20.22 -16.95
CA VAL A 305 -27.88 -20.16 -18.09
C VAL A 305 -28.66 -20.38 -19.37
N TRP A 306 -28.40 -19.55 -20.39
CA TRP A 306 -29.14 -19.54 -21.65
C TRP A 306 -28.57 -20.55 -22.64
N SER A 307 -29.48 -21.21 -23.36
CA SER A 307 -29.18 -22.12 -24.45
C SER A 307 -29.92 -21.72 -25.72
N GLU A 308 -29.40 -22.12 -26.86
CA GLU A 308 -30.08 -22.07 -28.14
C GLU A 308 -31.08 -23.24 -28.24
N ASN A 309 -32.21 -23.03 -28.93
CA ASN A 309 -33.28 -24.02 -29.08
C ASN A 309 -33.05 -24.98 -30.27
N SER A 310 -31.80 -25.12 -30.71
CA SER A 310 -31.33 -26.06 -31.72
C SER A 310 -29.88 -26.44 -31.44
N ASP A 311 -29.45 -27.60 -31.96
CA ASP A 311 -28.04 -28.01 -32.08
C ASP A 311 -27.39 -27.21 -33.22
N ALA A 312 -27.05 -25.96 -32.92
CA ALA A 312 -26.51 -24.99 -33.87
C ALA A 312 -24.97 -25.04 -33.93
N TYR A 313 -24.31 -25.58 -32.90
CA TYR A 313 -22.87 -25.65 -32.81
C TYR A 313 -22.35 -27.01 -33.28
N ALA A 314 -22.08 -27.09 -34.58
CA ALA A 314 -21.72 -28.32 -35.30
C ALA A 314 -20.55 -29.15 -34.74
N SER A 315 -19.74 -28.58 -33.84
CA SER A 315 -18.57 -29.25 -33.23
C SER A 315 -18.76 -29.56 -31.75
N GLY A 316 -20.01 -29.58 -31.28
CA GLY A 316 -20.33 -29.79 -29.89
C GLY A 316 -21.71 -30.38 -29.68
N THR A 317 -22.00 -30.66 -28.42
CA THR A 317 -23.28 -31.17 -27.95
C THR A 317 -23.45 -30.75 -26.51
N LYS A 318 -24.64 -30.26 -26.15
CA LYS A 318 -25.00 -30.04 -24.75
C LYS A 318 -24.89 -31.32 -23.95
N CYS A 319 -24.38 -31.17 -22.73
CA CYS A 319 -24.31 -32.22 -21.74
C CYS A 319 -25.06 -31.80 -20.48
N SER A 320 -25.61 -32.78 -19.77
CA SER A 320 -26.23 -32.56 -18.45
C SER A 320 -25.95 -33.72 -17.51
N SER A 321 -25.95 -33.44 -16.22
CA SER A 321 -25.78 -34.39 -15.14
C SER A 321 -26.72 -34.01 -13.99
N SER A 322 -27.35 -35.00 -13.36
CA SER A 322 -28.22 -34.84 -12.20
C SER A 322 -27.60 -35.36 -10.90
N ASP A 323 -26.33 -35.78 -10.96
CA ASP A 323 -25.60 -36.45 -9.88
C ASP A 323 -24.22 -35.81 -9.62
N SER A 324 -24.13 -34.49 -9.80
CA SER A 324 -22.91 -33.70 -9.58
C SER A 324 -21.73 -34.09 -10.47
N GLY A 325 -22.01 -34.41 -11.74
CA GLY A 325 -20.99 -34.71 -12.75
C GLY A 325 -20.47 -36.15 -12.71
N VAL A 326 -21.10 -37.06 -11.97
CA VAL A 326 -20.72 -38.48 -11.91
C VAL A 326 -21.12 -39.19 -13.19
N THR A 327 -22.36 -38.97 -13.66
CA THR A 327 -22.85 -39.44 -14.95
C THR A 327 -23.35 -38.29 -15.80
N TRP A 328 -23.13 -38.38 -17.12
CA TRP A 328 -23.48 -37.34 -18.07
C TRP A 328 -24.37 -37.89 -19.19
N SER A 329 -25.31 -37.07 -19.64
CA SER A 329 -26.17 -37.33 -20.79
C SER A 329 -26.00 -36.23 -21.82
N ALA A 330 -25.92 -36.61 -23.10
CA ALA A 330 -25.93 -35.68 -24.22
C ALA A 330 -27.38 -35.26 -24.58
N ASP A 331 -27.56 -34.05 -25.07
CA ASP A 331 -28.85 -33.45 -25.43
C ASP A 331 -28.73 -32.61 -26.72
N SER A 332 -29.85 -32.33 -27.40
CA SER A 332 -29.89 -31.76 -28.77
C SER A 332 -30.01 -30.23 -28.80
N TYR A 333 -29.47 -29.56 -27.79
CA TYR A 333 -29.43 -28.11 -27.70
C TYR A 333 -27.98 -27.69 -27.52
N ASP A 334 -27.71 -26.40 -27.50
CA ASP A 334 -26.39 -25.91 -27.12
C ASP A 334 -26.45 -24.69 -26.22
N TYR A 335 -25.43 -24.50 -25.38
CA TYR A 335 -25.34 -23.31 -24.52
C TYR A 335 -24.70 -22.12 -25.23
N TYR A 336 -25.05 -20.91 -24.78
CA TYR A 336 -24.18 -19.77 -25.04
C TYR A 336 -22.87 -19.98 -24.28
N PHE A 337 -21.75 -19.88 -24.98
CA PHE A 337 -20.44 -19.86 -24.35
C PHE A 337 -19.40 -19.11 -25.17
N VAL A 338 -18.39 -18.59 -24.48
CA VAL A 338 -17.12 -18.19 -25.07
C VAL A 338 -16.02 -18.80 -24.22
N VAL A 339 -15.23 -19.70 -24.80
CA VAL A 339 -13.98 -20.19 -24.22
C VAL A 339 -12.87 -19.26 -24.72
N GLY A 340 -12.34 -18.44 -23.83
CA GLY A 340 -11.31 -17.44 -24.13
C GLY A 340 -9.92 -17.93 -23.75
N GLY A 341 -8.93 -17.58 -24.56
CA GLY A 341 -7.55 -17.96 -24.36
C GLY A 341 -6.61 -17.37 -25.41
N TYR A 342 -5.51 -18.08 -25.66
CA TYR A 342 -4.46 -17.63 -26.58
C TYR A 342 -3.95 -18.76 -27.45
N THR A 343 -3.74 -18.50 -28.74
CA THR A 343 -3.01 -19.40 -29.63
C THR A 343 -1.52 -19.09 -29.54
N PRO A 344 -0.69 -19.99 -28.99
CA PRO A 344 0.74 -19.76 -28.83
C PRO A 344 1.45 -19.78 -30.19
N ALA A 345 2.25 -18.75 -30.47
CA ALA A 345 3.25 -18.80 -31.53
C ALA A 345 4.58 -19.36 -31.00
N VAL A 346 4.97 -18.96 -29.78
CA VAL A 346 6.08 -19.53 -29.02
C VAL A 346 5.77 -19.47 -27.53
N THR A 347 6.24 -20.47 -26.78
CA THR A 347 6.06 -20.57 -25.32
C THR A 347 7.39 -20.95 -24.70
N LEU A 348 7.75 -20.26 -23.62
CA LEU A 348 8.92 -20.53 -22.80
C LEU A 348 8.46 -20.87 -21.38
N THR A 349 9.17 -21.74 -20.68
CA THR A 349 8.80 -22.15 -19.32
C THR A 349 10.04 -22.27 -18.42
N ALA A 350 10.05 -21.48 -17.35
CA ALA A 350 11.00 -21.62 -16.26
C ALA A 350 10.39 -22.50 -15.17
N THR A 351 10.97 -23.68 -14.91
CA THR A 351 10.45 -24.66 -13.94
C THR A 351 11.12 -24.55 -12.58
N GLY A 352 10.42 -24.95 -11.51
CA GLY A 352 11.01 -25.04 -10.17
C GLY A 352 11.17 -23.69 -9.46
N ILE A 353 10.38 -22.70 -9.86
CA ILE A 353 10.37 -21.37 -9.27
C ILE A 353 9.50 -21.36 -8.02
N ILE A 354 10.12 -21.09 -6.88
CA ILE A 354 9.46 -20.97 -5.59
C ILE A 354 8.91 -19.55 -5.44
N SER A 355 7.78 -19.38 -4.75
CA SER A 355 7.30 -18.03 -4.44
C SER A 355 8.31 -17.25 -3.58
N SER A 356 8.95 -16.24 -4.17
CA SER A 356 9.89 -15.33 -3.50
C SER A 356 10.16 -14.09 -4.35
N ASP A 357 11.06 -13.22 -3.88
CA ASP A 357 11.59 -12.12 -4.70
C ASP A 357 12.36 -12.67 -5.89
N HIS A 358 11.96 -12.25 -7.08
CA HIS A 358 12.61 -12.60 -8.33
C HIS A 358 12.67 -11.40 -9.27
N THR A 359 13.65 -11.42 -10.16
CA THR A 359 13.63 -10.61 -11.38
C THR A 359 13.29 -11.52 -12.56
N VAL A 360 12.16 -11.24 -13.23
CA VAL A 360 11.78 -11.95 -14.46
C VAL A 360 12.03 -11.04 -15.64
N LYS A 361 12.75 -11.58 -16.63
CA LYS A 361 13.07 -10.87 -17.85
C LYS A 361 12.79 -11.73 -19.06
N THR A 362 12.11 -11.17 -20.05
CA THR A 362 11.98 -11.78 -21.38
C THR A 362 12.68 -10.91 -22.42
N VAL A 363 13.31 -11.56 -23.38
CA VAL A 363 14.05 -10.90 -24.45
C VAL A 363 13.69 -11.56 -25.76
N LEU A 364 13.25 -10.79 -26.75
CA LEU A 364 13.27 -11.21 -28.15
C LEU A 364 14.37 -10.42 -28.83
N SER A 365 15.41 -11.10 -29.33
CA SER A 365 16.45 -10.44 -30.11
C SER A 365 17.11 -11.44 -31.06
N GLY A 366 17.47 -10.99 -32.26
CA GLY A 366 18.11 -11.83 -33.28
C GLY A 366 17.28 -13.07 -33.67
N GLY A 367 15.96 -13.01 -33.55
CA GLY A 367 15.05 -14.14 -33.84
C GLY A 367 15.01 -15.23 -32.76
N THR A 368 15.49 -14.94 -31.55
CA THR A 368 15.42 -15.85 -30.40
C THR A 368 14.64 -15.18 -29.28
N PHE A 369 13.57 -15.83 -28.82
CA PHE A 369 12.84 -15.45 -27.63
C PHE A 369 13.45 -16.19 -26.42
N SER A 370 13.77 -15.47 -25.35
CA SER A 370 14.47 -15.98 -24.16
C SER A 370 13.75 -15.53 -22.89
N LEU A 371 13.73 -16.40 -21.88
CA LEU A 371 13.19 -16.15 -20.55
C LEU A 371 14.30 -16.31 -19.52
N TYR A 372 14.48 -15.29 -18.70
CA TYR A 372 15.44 -15.24 -17.60
C TYR A 372 14.70 -15.09 -16.27
N VAL A 373 15.18 -15.80 -15.26
CA VAL A 373 14.79 -15.59 -13.85
C VAL A 373 16.07 -15.33 -13.07
N ASP A 374 16.11 -14.22 -12.34
CA ASP A 374 17.28 -13.76 -11.57
C ASP A 374 18.55 -13.65 -12.41
N ASN A 375 18.40 -13.14 -13.63
CA ASN A 375 19.45 -13.04 -14.66
C ASN A 375 20.05 -14.38 -15.11
N ILE A 376 19.44 -15.51 -14.76
CA ILE A 376 19.80 -16.84 -15.25
C ILE A 376 18.85 -17.20 -16.39
N LEU A 377 19.41 -17.58 -17.55
CA LEU A 377 18.62 -18.07 -18.68
C LEU A 377 17.90 -19.36 -18.27
N ALA A 378 16.57 -19.31 -18.21
CA ALA A 378 15.74 -20.44 -17.85
C ALA A 378 15.30 -21.24 -19.07
N ASP A 379 14.90 -20.55 -20.15
CA ASP A 379 14.45 -21.18 -21.39
C ASP A 379 14.62 -20.24 -22.60
N SER A 380 14.71 -20.79 -23.80
CA SER A 380 14.75 -20.02 -25.05
C SER A 380 14.28 -20.83 -26.25
N ALA A 381 13.66 -20.16 -27.22
CA ALA A 381 13.20 -20.77 -28.46
C ALA A 381 13.35 -19.82 -29.65
N ALA A 382 13.53 -20.40 -30.84
CA ALA A 382 13.56 -19.62 -32.07
C ALA A 382 12.17 -19.01 -32.36
N TYR A 383 12.14 -17.71 -32.62
CA TYR A 383 10.95 -16.97 -33.03
C TYR A 383 11.36 -15.83 -33.94
N ALA A 384 11.13 -15.99 -35.25
CA ALA A 384 11.48 -15.00 -36.27
C ALA A 384 10.30 -14.06 -36.62
N GLY A 385 9.23 -14.07 -35.81
CA GLY A 385 8.05 -13.22 -36.00
C GLY A 385 8.19 -11.87 -35.31
N SER A 386 7.18 -11.01 -35.51
CA SER A 386 6.95 -9.82 -34.70
C SER A 386 5.79 -10.06 -33.75
N ILE A 387 5.77 -9.36 -32.63
CA ILE A 387 4.58 -9.27 -31.78
C ILE A 387 3.53 -8.45 -32.52
N THR A 388 2.31 -8.97 -32.60
CA THR A 388 1.19 -8.26 -33.21
C THR A 388 0.77 -7.10 -32.33
N ASP A 389 0.83 -5.89 -32.89
CA ASP A 389 0.24 -4.70 -32.29
C ASP A 389 -1.27 -4.91 -32.12
N ASN A 390 -1.78 -4.57 -30.94
CA ASN A 390 -3.20 -4.57 -30.64
C ASN A 390 -3.57 -3.34 -29.81
N ALA A 391 -4.81 -2.89 -29.89
CA ALA A 391 -5.28 -1.72 -29.14
C ALA A 391 -5.51 -1.99 -27.63
N ASN A 392 -4.98 -3.09 -27.08
CA ASN A 392 -5.19 -3.45 -25.68
C ASN A 392 -4.15 -2.77 -24.80
N ASN A 393 -4.59 -2.33 -23.61
CA ASN A 393 -3.69 -1.82 -22.58
C ASN A 393 -2.76 -2.92 -22.05
N TRP A 394 -1.63 -2.51 -21.49
CA TRP A 394 -0.79 -3.38 -20.68
C TRP A 394 -1.40 -3.55 -19.30
N VAL A 395 -1.29 -4.75 -18.74
CA VAL A 395 -1.67 -5.07 -17.36
C VAL A 395 -0.49 -5.71 -16.66
N ILE A 396 -0.08 -5.19 -15.51
CA ILE A 396 1.11 -5.59 -14.76
C ILE A 396 0.72 -5.98 -13.32
N GLY A 397 1.18 -7.14 -12.84
CA GLY A 397 1.04 -7.55 -11.44
C GLY A 397 -0.40 -7.89 -11.00
N ALA A 398 -1.28 -8.30 -11.91
CA ALA A 398 -2.69 -8.56 -11.61
C ALA A 398 -2.95 -9.92 -10.93
N ASN A 399 -4.08 -9.99 -10.22
CA ASN A 399 -4.61 -11.18 -9.54
C ASN A 399 -3.64 -11.81 -8.52
N GLY A 400 -2.84 -10.98 -7.84
CA GLY A 400 -1.91 -11.44 -6.81
C GLY A 400 -0.77 -12.29 -7.35
N SER A 401 -0.46 -12.17 -8.65
CA SER A 401 0.77 -12.71 -9.26
C SER A 401 2.02 -12.12 -8.63
N MET A 402 1.95 -10.83 -8.28
CA MET A 402 3.00 -10.09 -7.61
C MET A 402 2.44 -9.37 -6.39
N PRO A 403 2.51 -9.96 -5.18
CA PRO A 403 2.06 -9.32 -3.94
C PRO A 403 2.66 -7.93 -3.70
N TYR A 404 3.90 -7.73 -4.18
CA TYR A 404 4.51 -6.42 -4.37
C TYR A 404 5.47 -6.42 -5.58
N LEU A 405 5.68 -5.24 -6.14
CA LEU A 405 6.52 -4.94 -7.30
C LEU A 405 7.48 -3.82 -6.94
N TYR A 406 8.78 -4.00 -7.16
CA TYR A 406 9.78 -2.94 -7.05
C TYR A 406 9.79 -2.06 -8.29
N TYR A 407 9.85 -2.68 -9.48
CA TYR A 407 9.80 -1.96 -10.74
C TYR A 407 9.31 -2.84 -11.90
N ALA A 408 8.85 -2.18 -12.96
CA ALA A 408 8.61 -2.78 -14.27
C ALA A 408 9.24 -1.91 -15.38
N LYS A 409 9.87 -2.55 -16.35
CA LYS A 409 10.58 -1.91 -17.47
C LYS A 409 10.25 -2.58 -18.79
N ILE A 410 10.12 -1.76 -19.84
CA ILE A 410 9.96 -2.20 -21.22
C ILE A 410 10.97 -1.45 -22.09
N THR A 411 11.82 -2.19 -22.78
CA THR A 411 12.85 -1.71 -23.70
C THR A 411 12.55 -2.26 -25.09
N ILE A 412 12.55 -1.41 -26.11
CA ILE A 412 12.24 -1.79 -27.50
C ILE A 412 13.35 -1.27 -28.40
N GLY A 413 13.94 -2.15 -29.23
CA GLY A 413 15.07 -1.82 -30.09
C GLY A 413 16.27 -1.27 -29.33
N GLY A 414 16.50 -1.74 -28.09
CA GLY A 414 17.56 -1.25 -27.21
C GLY A 414 17.30 0.11 -26.54
N VAL A 415 16.11 0.71 -26.69
CA VAL A 415 15.72 1.97 -26.05
C VAL A 415 14.68 1.73 -24.97
N LEU A 416 14.88 2.26 -23.76
CA LEU A 416 13.89 2.17 -22.69
C LEU A 416 12.65 3.00 -23.08
N LYS A 417 11.48 2.34 -23.12
CA LYS A 417 10.19 2.90 -23.55
C LYS A 417 9.14 2.99 -22.45
N GLY A 418 9.29 2.21 -21.40
CA GLY A 418 8.45 2.32 -20.20
C GLY A 418 9.26 1.95 -18.97
N SER A 419 9.13 2.72 -17.90
CA SER A 419 9.72 2.41 -16.61
C SER A 419 8.85 2.95 -15.49
N TRP A 420 8.42 2.06 -14.59
CA TRP A 420 7.54 2.42 -13.48
C TRP A 420 8.01 1.77 -12.19
N GLU A 421 7.88 2.52 -11.11
CA GLU A 421 8.09 2.12 -9.72
C GLU A 421 7.02 2.81 -8.88
N TRP A 422 6.90 2.44 -7.61
CA TRP A 422 5.93 3.08 -6.73
C TRP A 422 6.17 4.60 -6.63
N GLN A 423 5.09 5.38 -6.72
CA GLN A 423 5.11 6.83 -6.49
C GLN A 423 3.92 7.20 -5.59
N TYR A 424 4.08 8.26 -4.79
CA TYR A 424 2.97 8.84 -4.02
C TYR A 424 2.04 9.67 -4.93
N ALA A 425 1.36 8.99 -5.85
CA ALA A 425 0.47 9.60 -6.84
C ALA A 425 -0.62 8.61 -7.31
N THR A 426 -1.73 9.15 -7.82
CA THR A 426 -2.82 8.34 -8.43
C THR A 426 -2.43 7.73 -9.78
N THR A 427 -1.33 8.19 -10.36
CA THR A 427 -0.73 7.70 -11.61
C THR A 427 0.78 7.65 -11.41
N PHE A 428 1.42 6.58 -11.86
CA PHE A 428 2.89 6.49 -11.84
C PHE A 428 3.43 7.07 -13.14
N THR A 429 4.25 8.10 -13.01
CA THR A 429 4.91 8.76 -14.13
C THR A 429 5.88 7.79 -14.79
N ASP A 430 5.87 7.73 -16.12
CA ASP A 430 6.86 6.98 -16.89
C ASP A 430 8.26 7.59 -16.77
N LEU A 431 9.14 6.88 -16.07
CA LEU A 431 10.52 7.31 -15.83
C LEU A 431 11.43 7.16 -17.07
N SER A 432 10.95 6.53 -18.15
CA SER A 432 11.68 6.46 -19.41
C SER A 432 11.63 7.77 -20.21
N GLY A 433 10.70 8.67 -19.87
CA GLY A 433 10.48 9.94 -20.57
C GLY A 433 9.67 9.81 -21.88
N ASN A 434 8.97 8.70 -22.11
CA ASN A 434 8.10 8.51 -23.28
C ASN A 434 6.61 8.79 -22.98
N SER A 435 6.29 9.26 -21.76
CA SER A 435 4.94 9.62 -21.32
C SER A 435 3.94 8.45 -21.32
N ASN A 436 4.44 7.22 -21.13
CA ASN A 436 3.60 6.05 -20.99
C ASN A 436 3.15 5.86 -19.53
N ASP A 437 2.48 6.84 -18.95
CA ASP A 437 2.12 6.82 -17.54
C ASP A 437 1.23 5.63 -17.19
N ALA A 438 1.42 5.08 -15.99
CA ALA A 438 0.67 3.94 -15.51
C ALA A 438 -0.42 4.35 -14.51
N THR A 439 -1.55 3.66 -14.55
CA THR A 439 -2.62 3.77 -13.55
C THR A 439 -2.54 2.55 -12.62
N PRO A 440 -2.01 2.70 -11.39
CA PRO A 440 -1.96 1.62 -10.41
C PRO A 440 -3.34 1.36 -9.78
N SER A 441 -3.60 0.12 -9.37
CA SER A 441 -4.59 -0.18 -8.33
C SER A 441 -3.90 -0.44 -7.01
N PHE A 442 -4.40 0.13 -5.91
CA PHE A 442 -3.81 -0.05 -4.59
C PHE A 442 -4.61 -1.05 -3.77
N ARG A 443 -3.90 -1.98 -3.11
CA ARG A 443 -4.55 -2.93 -2.21
C ARG A 443 -5.10 -2.20 -0.98
N THR A 444 -6.36 -2.45 -0.66
CA THR A 444 -7.02 -1.82 0.52
C THR A 444 -7.35 -2.84 1.61
N THR A 445 -7.23 -4.12 1.33
CA THR A 445 -7.55 -5.23 2.24
C THR A 445 -6.35 -6.15 2.44
N THR A 446 -6.31 -6.78 3.60
CA THR A 446 -5.31 -7.82 3.89
C THR A 446 -5.47 -8.99 2.93
N THR A 447 -4.36 -9.59 2.50
CA THR A 447 -4.41 -10.85 1.73
C THR A 447 -4.86 -12.04 2.58
N ASP A 448 -4.80 -11.89 3.91
CA ASP A 448 -5.25 -12.89 4.89
C ASP A 448 -6.18 -12.22 5.90
N ALA A 449 -7.47 -12.59 5.87
CA ALA A 449 -8.53 -11.93 6.64
C ALA A 449 -8.34 -12.00 8.17
N ASP A 450 -7.52 -12.92 8.66
CA ASP A 450 -7.25 -13.11 10.08
C ASP A 450 -6.05 -12.28 10.56
N VAL A 451 -5.32 -11.65 9.63
CA VAL A 451 -4.17 -10.80 9.92
C VAL A 451 -4.54 -9.32 9.82
N SER A 452 -4.16 -8.54 10.82
CA SER A 452 -4.32 -7.09 10.85
C SER A 452 -3.03 -6.41 11.31
N ALA A 453 -2.80 -5.17 10.88
CA ALA A 453 -1.67 -4.34 11.30
C ALA A 453 -2.15 -2.98 11.82
N ALA A 454 -1.49 -2.43 12.84
CA ALA A 454 -1.81 -1.12 13.39
C ALA A 454 -0.56 -0.45 14.00
N ILE A 455 -0.51 0.88 13.93
CA ILE A 455 0.50 1.67 14.66
C ILE A 455 0.09 1.72 16.13
N ILE A 456 1.02 1.38 17.01
CA ILE A 456 0.78 1.37 18.46
C ILE A 456 1.46 2.54 19.18
N SER A 457 2.53 3.08 18.60
CA SER A 457 3.20 4.28 19.12
C SER A 457 4.06 4.93 18.04
N TYR A 458 4.28 6.23 18.16
CA TYR A 458 5.21 7.00 17.34
C TYR A 458 5.98 7.97 18.24
N ASN A 459 7.29 7.78 18.35
CA ASN A 459 8.13 8.48 19.32
C ASN A 459 9.41 8.99 18.65
N ALA A 460 10.06 9.98 19.27
CA ALA A 460 11.43 10.35 18.92
C ALA A 460 12.39 9.16 19.18
N TYR A 461 13.31 8.94 18.25
CA TYR A 461 14.28 7.84 18.26
C TYR A 461 15.69 8.36 18.53
N ASN A 462 16.17 9.32 17.73
CA ASN A 462 17.49 9.92 17.90
C ASN A 462 17.37 11.45 18.00
N LEU A 463 17.09 11.96 19.20
CA LEU A 463 17.02 13.40 19.45
C LEU A 463 18.35 14.12 19.18
N SER A 464 19.49 13.43 19.29
CA SER A 464 20.80 13.99 18.94
C SER A 464 21.04 14.17 17.44
N ALA A 465 20.25 13.51 16.58
CA ALA A 465 20.26 13.74 15.14
C ALA A 465 19.40 14.97 14.73
N LEU A 466 18.70 15.60 15.68
CA LEU A 466 17.97 16.84 15.44
C LEU A 466 18.96 18.00 15.33
N VAL A 467 19.45 18.25 14.11
CA VAL A 467 20.23 19.46 13.81
C VAL A 467 19.24 20.61 13.63
N VAL A 468 18.90 21.28 14.73
CA VAL A 468 18.27 22.60 14.64
C VAL A 468 19.38 23.55 14.18
N SER A 469 19.33 24.00 12.93
CA SER A 469 20.22 25.05 12.45
C SER A 469 20.00 26.27 13.37
N GLY A 470 21.06 26.94 13.81
CA GLY A 470 20.97 28.06 14.77
C GLY A 470 20.15 29.27 14.29
N ASP A 471 19.67 29.25 13.04
CA ASP A 471 18.80 30.26 12.43
C ASP A 471 17.36 29.75 12.18
N ASP A 472 17.11 28.44 12.23
CA ASP A 472 15.75 27.92 12.24
C ASP A 472 15.25 27.99 13.68
N LYS A 473 14.28 28.90 13.91
CA LYS A 473 13.53 28.93 15.16
C LYS A 473 13.12 27.50 15.50
N GLY A 474 13.71 26.94 16.56
CA GLY A 474 13.39 25.58 17.00
C GLY A 474 11.88 25.41 17.04
N ILE A 475 11.41 24.26 16.55
CA ILE A 475 9.99 23.90 16.55
C ILE A 475 9.43 24.23 17.94
N GLN A 476 8.59 25.26 18.01
CA GLN A 476 7.88 25.64 19.21
C GLN A 476 6.85 24.53 19.45
N ILE A 477 7.14 23.64 20.40
CA ILE A 477 6.22 22.57 20.84
C ILE A 477 4.97 23.17 21.50
N ILE A 478 5.00 24.48 21.77
CA ILE A 478 3.90 25.31 22.24
C ILE A 478 3.92 26.54 21.34
N ASP A 479 2.89 26.73 20.52
CA ASP A 479 2.69 28.01 19.82
C ASP A 479 2.59 29.10 20.90
N ASP A 480 3.31 30.21 20.74
CA ASP A 480 3.15 31.38 21.63
C ASP A 480 1.67 31.83 21.72
N ASP A 481 0.84 31.44 20.74
CA ASP A 481 -0.61 31.68 20.70
C ASP A 481 -1.42 30.82 21.69
N GLU A 482 -0.86 29.76 22.29
CA GLU A 482 -1.52 28.93 23.32
C GLU A 482 -1.18 29.35 24.76
N ILE A 483 -0.19 30.23 24.95
CA ILE A 483 -0.03 30.93 26.23
C ILE A 483 -1.11 32.01 26.25
N SER A 484 -2.19 31.76 27.00
CA SER A 484 -3.22 32.77 27.26
C SER A 484 -2.56 34.12 27.53
N ASP A 485 -2.85 35.10 26.67
CA ASP A 485 -2.46 36.50 26.87
C ASP A 485 -2.64 36.85 28.35
N THR A 486 -1.59 37.41 28.96
CA THR A 486 -1.71 37.99 30.30
C THR A 486 -2.94 38.89 30.31
N PRO A 487 -3.87 38.76 31.29
CA PRO A 487 -5.11 39.52 31.28
C PRO A 487 -4.83 41.00 31.06
N ALA A 488 -5.50 41.59 30.06
CA ALA A 488 -5.29 42.97 29.69
C ALA A 488 -5.39 43.88 30.93
N GLY A 489 -4.30 44.59 31.23
CA GLY A 489 -4.21 45.50 32.38
C GLY A 489 -3.60 44.93 33.66
N PHE A 490 -3.14 43.67 33.70
CA PHE A 490 -2.50 43.12 34.92
C PHE A 490 -1.14 43.77 35.25
N PHE A 491 -0.44 44.30 34.23
CA PHE A 491 0.87 44.97 34.37
C PHE A 491 1.04 46.26 33.53
N GLY A 492 -0.01 46.72 32.84
CA GLY A 492 0.11 47.68 31.73
C GLY A 492 0.50 49.12 32.09
N ALA A 493 0.76 49.43 33.35
CA ALA A 493 1.15 50.77 33.79
C ALA A 493 2.65 50.90 34.13
N LEU A 494 3.38 49.78 34.28
CA LEU A 494 4.80 49.81 34.65
C LEU A 494 5.63 50.42 33.51
N ASP A 495 6.36 51.49 33.84
CA ASP A 495 7.20 52.26 32.94
C ASP A 495 8.48 52.67 33.70
N PRO A 496 9.43 51.73 33.87
CA PRO A 496 10.63 51.97 34.66
C PRO A 496 11.58 52.99 34.00
N ASP A 497 11.42 53.24 32.70
CA ASP A 497 12.21 54.21 31.93
C ASP A 497 11.86 55.67 32.26
N ARG A 498 10.80 55.93 33.04
CA ARG A 498 10.54 57.26 33.61
C ARG A 498 11.68 57.79 34.46
N LEU A 499 12.49 56.90 35.02
CA LEU A 499 13.72 57.26 35.71
C LEU A 499 14.89 56.99 34.76
N GLU A 500 15.37 58.04 34.09
CA GLU A 500 16.41 57.94 33.05
C GLU A 500 17.67 57.17 33.50
N PHE A 501 18.01 57.21 34.79
CA PHE A 501 19.15 56.48 35.34
C PHE A 501 18.96 54.95 35.40
N LEU A 502 17.73 54.46 35.24
CA LEU A 502 17.40 53.03 35.18
C LEU A 502 17.46 52.47 33.75
N SER A 503 17.51 53.33 32.73
CA SER A 503 17.53 52.91 31.32
C SER A 503 18.63 51.88 30.99
N PRO A 504 19.90 52.03 31.47
CA PRO A 504 20.92 51.00 31.23
C PRO A 504 20.60 49.65 31.87
N ILE A 505 19.86 49.64 32.98
CA ILE A 505 19.45 48.42 33.68
C ILE A 505 18.29 47.77 32.91
N ASN A 506 17.33 48.56 32.44
CA ASN A 506 16.21 48.08 31.65
C ASN A 506 16.67 47.50 30.30
N GLU A 507 17.68 48.09 29.68
CA GLU A 507 18.29 47.58 28.45
C GLU A 507 18.92 46.20 28.65
N ILE A 508 19.70 46.01 29.73
CA ILE A 508 20.29 44.70 30.09
C ILE A 508 19.21 43.65 30.36
N ILE A 509 18.13 44.03 31.07
CA ILE A 509 17.03 43.11 31.39
C ILE A 509 16.27 42.70 30.12
N SER A 510 16.02 43.67 29.22
CA SER A 510 15.30 43.44 27.96
C SER A 510 16.14 42.63 26.98
N GLU A 511 17.44 42.88 26.89
CA GLU A 511 18.37 42.10 26.06
C GLU A 511 18.47 40.64 26.53
N ALA A 512 18.28 40.38 27.83
CA ALA A 512 18.19 39.03 28.38
C ALA A 512 16.84 38.34 28.13
N GLY A 513 15.88 39.00 27.46
CA GLY A 513 14.53 38.46 27.20
C GLY A 513 13.66 38.34 28.45
N ILE A 514 13.99 39.07 29.52
CA ILE A 514 13.24 39.04 30.79
C ILE A 514 12.23 40.20 30.78
N PRO A 515 10.92 39.95 31.01
CA PRO A 515 9.95 41.04 31.13
C PRO A 515 10.28 41.95 32.32
N LEU A 516 10.27 43.27 32.12
CA LEU A 516 10.66 44.26 33.13
C LEU A 516 9.83 44.15 34.42
N GLU A 517 8.59 43.70 34.30
CA GLU A 517 7.64 43.45 35.38
C GLU A 517 8.19 42.46 36.40
N PHE A 518 8.87 41.40 35.94
CA PHE A 518 9.41 40.34 36.79
C PHE A 518 10.55 40.83 37.69
N VAL A 519 11.20 41.93 37.33
CA VAL A 519 12.28 42.52 38.11
C VAL A 519 11.74 43.63 39.02
N TRP A 520 10.95 44.54 38.47
CA TRP A 520 10.57 45.76 39.18
C TRP A 520 9.44 45.55 40.18
N TYR A 521 8.47 44.67 39.95
CA TYR A 521 7.43 44.41 40.95
C TYR A 521 7.99 43.77 42.23
N PRO A 522 8.86 42.74 42.18
CA PRO A 522 9.53 42.23 43.38
C PRO A 522 10.40 43.29 44.06
N PHE A 523 11.01 44.22 43.32
CA PHE A 523 11.77 45.31 43.91
C PHE A 523 10.87 46.30 44.67
N ILE A 524 9.73 46.68 44.08
CA ILE A 524 8.73 47.55 44.70
C ILE A 524 8.17 46.90 45.98
N PHE A 525 7.64 45.68 45.89
CA PHE A 525 6.96 45.02 47.00
C PHE A 525 7.91 44.40 48.02
N GLY A 526 8.95 43.71 47.55
CA GLY A 526 9.96 43.09 48.41
C GLY A 526 10.75 44.15 49.16
N GLY A 527 11.10 45.26 48.50
CA GLY A 527 11.68 46.43 49.16
C GLY A 527 10.74 47.03 50.20
N GLY A 528 9.44 47.15 49.90
CA GLY A 528 8.45 47.67 50.84
C GLY A 528 8.33 46.82 52.10
N ALA A 529 8.27 45.49 51.93
CA ALA A 529 8.27 44.54 53.03
C ALA A 529 9.57 44.62 53.86
N ALA A 530 10.74 44.72 53.21
CA ALA A 530 12.02 44.87 53.88
C ALA A 530 12.07 46.16 54.72
N ILE A 531 11.63 47.29 54.17
CA ILE A 531 11.57 48.58 54.89
C ILE A 531 10.59 48.49 56.07
N THR A 532 9.44 47.84 55.91
CA THR A 532 8.51 47.60 57.03
C THR A 532 9.17 46.78 58.14
N MET A 533 9.87 45.68 57.80
CA MET A 533 10.56 44.84 58.78
C MET A 533 11.69 45.59 59.50
N ILE A 534 12.51 46.37 58.78
CA ILE A 534 13.58 47.18 59.36
C ILE A 534 13.00 48.24 60.30
N SER A 535 11.97 48.98 59.85
CA SER A 535 11.29 49.98 60.67
C SER A 535 10.67 49.35 61.93
N PHE A 536 10.18 48.11 61.83
CA PHE A 536 9.65 47.37 62.98
C PHE A 536 10.74 46.97 63.96
N GLY A 537 11.88 46.51 63.47
CA GLY A 537 13.05 46.22 64.31
C GLY A 537 13.51 47.43 65.14
N VAL A 538 13.45 48.64 64.57
CA VAL A 538 13.87 49.88 65.23
C VAL A 538 12.79 50.47 66.15
N THR A 539 11.56 50.62 65.66
CA THR A 539 10.53 51.36 66.39
C THR A 539 9.69 50.49 67.31
N ARG A 540 9.61 49.18 67.03
CA ARG A 540 8.71 48.20 67.66
C ARG A 540 7.24 48.64 67.72
N LYS A 541 6.82 49.55 66.81
CA LYS A 541 5.47 50.11 66.75
C LYS A 541 4.93 49.90 65.35
N LEU A 542 3.76 49.28 65.23
CA LEU A 542 3.18 48.88 63.94
C LEU A 542 2.94 50.08 62.99
N LEU A 543 2.46 51.22 63.51
CA LEU A 543 2.11 52.39 62.70
C LEU A 543 3.30 53.01 61.94
N PRO A 544 4.44 53.38 62.57
CA PRO A 544 5.64 53.83 61.86
C PRO A 544 6.14 52.86 60.78
N CYS A 545 5.96 51.55 60.98
CA CYS A 545 6.46 50.52 60.06
C CYS A 545 5.64 50.41 58.79
N ILE A 546 4.32 50.45 58.94
CA ILE A 546 3.39 50.44 57.81
C ILE A 546 3.54 51.75 57.03
N ILE A 547 3.71 52.89 57.71
CA ILE A 547 3.95 54.18 57.04
C ILE A 547 5.26 54.11 56.24
N ALA A 548 6.35 53.58 56.82
CA ALA A 548 7.64 53.49 56.13
C ALA A 548 7.58 52.59 54.87
N GLY A 549 6.99 51.39 54.97
CA GLY A 549 6.82 50.51 53.81
C GLY A 549 5.82 51.05 52.78
N GLY A 550 4.77 51.75 53.25
CA GLY A 550 3.82 52.44 52.38
C GLY A 550 4.45 53.60 51.61
N ILE A 551 5.36 54.36 52.23
CA ILE A 551 6.14 55.42 51.55
C ILE A 551 7.04 54.80 50.48
N TRP A 552 7.77 53.72 50.79
CA TRP A 552 8.61 53.02 49.81
C TRP A 552 7.78 52.55 48.60
N THR A 553 6.71 51.81 48.88
CA THR A 553 5.84 51.23 47.84
C THR A 553 5.18 52.34 47.02
N GLY A 554 4.63 53.37 47.67
CA GLY A 554 3.98 54.48 46.98
C GLY A 554 4.95 55.34 46.15
N PHE A 555 6.16 55.59 46.65
CA PHE A 555 7.19 56.32 45.91
C PHE A 555 7.60 55.55 44.66
N LEU A 556 7.95 54.27 44.79
CA LEU A 556 8.41 53.50 43.63
C LEU A 556 7.29 53.18 42.65
N SER A 557 6.06 52.95 43.12
CA SER A 557 4.91 52.81 42.22
C SER A 557 4.68 54.08 41.41
N ALA A 558 4.76 55.26 42.04
CA ALA A 558 4.64 56.53 41.31
C ALA A 558 5.83 56.78 40.35
N ALA A 559 7.04 56.47 40.79
CA ALA A 559 8.27 56.74 40.04
C ALA A 559 8.45 55.79 38.84
N LEU A 560 8.03 54.54 38.97
CA LEU A 560 8.14 53.50 37.94
C LEU A 560 6.82 53.27 37.19
N GLY A 561 5.80 54.11 37.40
CA GLY A 561 4.52 53.99 36.72
C GLY A 561 3.58 52.87 37.21
N ALA A 562 4.00 52.01 38.14
CA ALA A 562 3.13 50.95 38.66
C ALA A 562 1.85 51.50 39.32
N ASP A 563 0.78 50.73 39.25
CA ASP A 563 -0.52 51.18 39.76
C ASP A 563 -0.52 51.51 41.26
N LEU A 564 -1.19 52.60 41.62
CA LEU A 564 -1.29 53.07 43.01
C LEU A 564 -2.16 52.18 43.92
N TRP A 565 -2.95 51.25 43.37
CA TRP A 565 -3.71 50.29 44.19
C TRP A 565 -2.79 49.45 45.09
N THR A 566 -1.53 49.29 44.70
CA THR A 566 -0.47 48.60 45.45
C THR A 566 -0.21 49.19 46.84
N VAL A 567 -0.58 50.45 47.09
CA VAL A 567 -0.44 51.13 48.39
C VAL A 567 -1.63 50.87 49.32
N LEU A 568 -2.76 50.40 48.79
CA LEU A 568 -4.02 50.24 49.52
C LEU A 568 -3.90 49.35 50.77
N PRO A 569 -3.17 48.21 50.75
CA PRO A 569 -2.97 47.41 51.96
C PRO A 569 -2.33 48.20 53.12
N PHE A 570 -1.34 49.05 52.82
CA PHE A 570 -0.69 49.88 53.84
C PHE A 570 -1.65 50.92 54.42
N VAL A 571 -2.49 51.54 53.58
CA VAL A 571 -3.50 52.51 54.01
C VAL A 571 -4.54 51.86 54.93
N VAL A 572 -5.03 50.66 54.59
CA VAL A 572 -6.02 49.92 55.39
C VAL A 572 -5.47 49.57 56.76
N VAL A 573 -4.25 49.02 56.84
CA VAL A 573 -3.66 48.64 58.13
C VAL A 573 -3.29 49.87 58.95
N ALA A 574 -2.80 50.95 58.33
CA ALA A 574 -2.56 52.21 59.03
C ALA A 574 -3.86 52.82 59.61
N ALA A 575 -4.95 52.80 58.85
CA ALA A 575 -6.26 53.27 59.30
C ALA A 575 -6.81 52.40 60.45
N THR A 576 -6.66 51.08 60.36
CA THR A 576 -7.09 50.14 61.41
C THR A 576 -6.31 50.37 62.70
N GLU A 577 -4.99 50.57 62.62
CA GLU A 577 -4.15 50.86 63.78
C GLU A 577 -4.49 52.24 64.41
N LEU A 578 -4.80 53.24 63.59
CA LEU A 578 -5.26 54.55 64.09
C LEU A 578 -6.61 54.47 64.81
N VAL A 579 -7.53 53.62 64.33
CA VAL A 579 -8.82 53.35 64.99
C VAL A 579 -8.66 52.55 66.28
N ASN A 580 -7.78 51.54 66.29
CA ASN A 580 -7.45 50.77 67.49
C ASN A 580 -6.82 51.64 68.59
N ARG A 581 -5.97 52.60 68.24
CA ARG A 581 -5.41 53.53 69.23
C ARG A 581 -6.43 54.47 69.85
N LYS A 582 -7.49 54.83 69.11
CA LYS A 582 -8.60 55.66 69.64
C LYS A 582 -9.53 54.88 70.57
N THR A 583 -9.58 53.55 70.48
CA THR A 583 -10.44 52.71 71.34
C THR A 583 -9.73 52.24 72.62
N VAL A 584 -8.38 52.33 72.68
CA VAL A 584 -7.58 52.02 73.89
C VAL A 584 -7.40 53.26 74.80
N SER A 585 -7.77 54.46 74.34
CA SER A 585 -7.75 55.70 75.13
C SER A 585 -9.15 56.17 75.58
N LEU A 586 -10.10 55.25 75.77
CA LEU A 586 -11.42 55.49 76.34
C LEU A 586 -11.66 54.59 77.57
#